data_AF-A0A7X6QAI0-F1
#
_entry.id   AF-A0A7X6QAI0-F1
#
_cell.length_a   1.000
_cell.length_b   1.000
_cell.length_c   1.000
_cell.angle_alpha   90.00
_cell.angle_beta   90.00
_cell.angle_gamma   90.00
#
_symmetry.space_group_name_H-M   'P 1'
#
loop_
_entity.id
_entity.type
_entity.pdbx_description
1 polymer ?
#
loop_
_entity_poly.entity_id
_entity_poly.type
_entity_poly.pdbx_seq_one_letter_code
_entity_poly.pdbx_strand_id
1 'polypeptide(L)'
;MGADIIIAVDVNGEDYQKTVAELDSLTAVLEQTIIVFMKNTYIEQIENADLLIIPPLGNYSVLDFLSVKEILKVGEEVAGQHQSDLAQIAAQIGEERELVSYEKGRRGSYFDLQEPFIANITHFHLGEGEREISLKPFRRFAGLQLDEEVKAQLQRELNNLRKVGQFATVTYGLAEVGCDTQGDPWGVLEVQTRQFPEKRSTFSFGLYGSTGLTFNPTKFEVTPILAFRLDREELFNVPLSFRFSLSLEDTFFIGSELTYNFDPHWSGGINLDYTSGGIDPQNLRYGQLVMDIKDRKFEGGVLVRYRRQDKLLLQLSNSYPYFWYDATPLGAAFVPSLRLDVHYSNLSSTIVPLDGLRFDLSLRGEKGDSYGYTALLRYQQMVKLSQSHYLYFDLRGASSRPVAPQASSFITLGGSDSIPSYLASTLTDDLLLGRLKYLFVMSERPLTLVLHAMATLQSYGQLIRDETSSPSMTPFSSLNGLEASFSLAVGFPVGSLDFIFGVALDTTLRTTIYLEVL
;
A
#
# COMPACT_ATOMS: atom_id res chain seq x y z
N MET A 1 8.20 -28.34 12.35
CA MET A 1 7.65 -28.09 13.71
C MET A 1 7.77 -29.40 14.44
N GLY A 2 8.48 -29.46 15.57
CA GLY A 2 8.60 -30.68 16.39
C GLY A 2 7.39 -30.84 17.31
N ALA A 3 6.18 -30.67 16.77
CA ALA A 3 4.94 -30.84 17.51
C ALA A 3 4.54 -32.32 17.41
N ASP A 4 4.14 -32.91 18.53
CA ASP A 4 3.74 -34.32 18.57
C ASP A 4 2.37 -34.54 17.90
N ILE A 5 1.47 -33.54 17.97
CA ILE A 5 0.10 -33.57 17.43
C ILE A 5 -0.29 -32.17 16.90
N ILE A 6 -1.02 -32.14 15.79
CA ILE A 6 -1.55 -30.94 15.12
C ILE A 6 -3.09 -31.01 15.08
N ILE A 7 -3.76 -30.10 15.79
CA ILE A 7 -5.21 -29.90 15.70
C ILE A 7 -5.47 -28.61 14.92
N ALA A 8 -6.13 -28.72 13.77
CA ALA A 8 -6.51 -27.59 12.93
C ALA A 8 -7.98 -27.22 13.13
N VAL A 9 -8.28 -25.93 13.10
CA VAL A 9 -9.65 -25.41 13.16
C VAL A 9 -9.89 -24.49 11.96
N ASP A 10 -10.78 -24.88 11.04
CA ASP A 10 -11.14 -24.08 9.86
C ASP A 10 -12.48 -23.38 10.09
N VAL A 11 -12.40 -22.10 10.45
CA VAL A 11 -13.56 -21.24 10.73
C VAL A 11 -14.31 -20.77 9.48
N ASN A 12 -13.81 -21.06 8.28
CA ASN A 12 -14.40 -20.62 7.01
C ASN A 12 -14.99 -21.79 6.20
N GLY A 13 -15.03 -23.01 6.76
CA GLY A 13 -15.33 -24.28 6.10
C GLY A 13 -16.65 -24.37 5.30
N GLU A 14 -17.70 -23.69 5.76
CA GLU A 14 -19.04 -23.77 5.13
C GLU A 14 -19.22 -22.81 3.96
N ASP A 15 -18.50 -21.69 3.94
CA ASP A 15 -18.66 -20.64 2.92
C ASP A 15 -18.11 -21.03 1.54
N TYR A 16 -17.44 -22.19 1.41
CA TYR A 16 -16.90 -22.67 0.14
C TYR A 16 -17.94 -23.14 -0.87
N GLN A 17 -19.21 -23.33 -0.46
CA GLN A 17 -20.24 -23.96 -1.26
C GLN A 17 -21.46 -23.05 -1.52
N LYS A 18 -21.25 -21.76 -1.82
CA LYS A 18 -22.36 -20.90 -2.27
C LYS A 18 -22.90 -21.34 -3.63
N THR A 19 -24.21 -21.39 -3.76
CA THR A 19 -24.94 -21.71 -4.99
C THR A 19 -24.99 -20.51 -5.95
N VAL A 20 -25.23 -20.73 -7.24
CA VAL A 20 -25.33 -19.65 -8.25
C VAL A 20 -26.41 -18.61 -7.89
N ALA A 21 -27.47 -19.03 -7.20
CA ALA A 21 -28.53 -18.14 -6.72
C ALA A 21 -28.08 -17.19 -5.60
N GLU A 22 -27.01 -17.55 -4.87
CA GLU A 22 -26.42 -16.75 -3.79
C GLU A 22 -25.28 -15.84 -4.30
N LEU A 23 -24.98 -15.90 -5.61
CA LEU A 23 -24.03 -15.05 -6.33
C LEU A 23 -24.76 -14.00 -7.19
N ASP A 24 -25.84 -13.43 -6.64
CA ASP A 24 -26.76 -12.54 -7.35
C ASP A 24 -26.25 -11.09 -7.51
N SER A 25 -25.12 -10.77 -6.87
CA SER A 25 -24.51 -9.45 -6.89
C SER A 25 -23.01 -9.52 -7.10
N LEU A 26 -22.45 -8.45 -7.67
CA LEU A 26 -21.00 -8.32 -7.82
C LEU A 26 -20.29 -8.48 -6.46
N THR A 27 -20.89 -7.99 -5.38
CA THR A 27 -20.39 -8.16 -4.00
C THR A 27 -20.37 -9.62 -3.56
N ALA A 28 -21.43 -10.39 -3.81
CA ALA A 28 -21.47 -11.82 -3.47
C ALA A 28 -20.47 -12.66 -4.29
N VAL A 29 -20.30 -12.33 -5.57
CA VAL A 29 -19.26 -12.92 -6.43
C VAL A 29 -17.85 -12.59 -5.90
N LEU A 30 -17.64 -11.36 -5.44
CA LEU A 30 -16.37 -10.91 -4.86
C LEU A 30 -16.05 -11.61 -3.53
N GLU A 31 -17.03 -11.71 -2.62
CA GLU A 31 -16.89 -12.45 -1.35
C GLU A 31 -16.54 -13.93 -1.61
N GLN A 32 -17.26 -14.59 -2.51
CA GLN A 32 -16.99 -15.99 -2.85
C GLN A 32 -15.59 -16.17 -3.45
N THR A 33 -15.14 -15.20 -4.25
CA THR A 33 -13.80 -15.22 -4.84
C THR A 33 -12.72 -15.16 -3.75
N ILE A 34 -12.88 -14.29 -2.74
CA ILE A 34 -11.96 -14.20 -1.58
C ILE A 34 -11.92 -15.50 -0.79
N ILE A 35 -13.10 -16.07 -0.50
CA ILE A 35 -13.24 -17.34 0.21
C ILE A 35 -12.51 -18.46 -0.54
N VAL A 36 -12.77 -18.63 -1.85
CA VAL A 36 -12.08 -19.62 -2.70
C VAL A 36 -10.56 -19.39 -2.72
N PHE A 37 -10.09 -18.14 -2.71
CA PHE A 37 -8.66 -17.84 -2.64
C PHE A 37 -8.02 -18.23 -1.31
N MET A 38 -8.69 -17.97 -0.18
CA MET A 38 -8.19 -18.40 1.13
C MET A 38 -8.06 -19.91 1.18
N LYS A 39 -9.02 -20.65 0.62
CA LYS A 39 -8.99 -22.11 0.53
C LYS A 39 -7.69 -22.64 -0.06
N ASN A 40 -7.27 -22.10 -1.19
CA ASN A 40 -6.05 -22.52 -1.87
C ASN A 40 -4.76 -22.28 -1.05
N THR A 41 -4.78 -21.38 -0.06
CA THR A 41 -3.60 -21.09 0.77
C THR A 41 -3.40 -22.02 1.97
N TYR A 42 -4.42 -22.79 2.40
CA TYR A 42 -4.28 -23.67 3.56
C TYR A 42 -4.78 -25.10 3.33
N ILE A 43 -5.27 -25.48 2.13
CA ILE A 43 -5.59 -26.88 1.79
C ILE A 43 -4.42 -27.83 2.14
N GLU A 44 -3.19 -27.45 1.76
CA GLU A 44 -1.99 -28.24 2.08
C GLU A 44 -1.72 -28.31 3.60
N GLN A 45 -2.18 -27.33 4.38
CA GLN A 45 -2.02 -27.33 5.84
C GLN A 45 -3.06 -28.22 6.52
N ILE A 46 -4.28 -28.28 5.97
CA ILE A 46 -5.34 -29.18 6.46
C ILE A 46 -4.93 -30.64 6.30
N GLU A 47 -4.29 -31.00 5.19
CA GLU A 47 -3.81 -32.37 4.96
C GLU A 47 -2.76 -32.84 5.98
N ASN A 48 -2.09 -31.90 6.67
CA ASN A 48 -1.08 -32.19 7.68
C ASN A 48 -1.61 -32.15 9.12
N ALA A 49 -2.93 -31.99 9.32
CA ALA A 49 -3.53 -32.00 10.65
C ALA A 49 -3.98 -33.40 11.06
N ASP A 50 -3.71 -33.79 12.31
CA ASP A 50 -4.18 -35.06 12.88
C ASP A 50 -5.69 -35.03 13.20
N LEU A 51 -6.20 -33.83 13.52
CA LEU A 51 -7.63 -33.58 13.74
C LEU A 51 -8.01 -32.24 13.09
N LEU A 52 -9.05 -32.26 12.27
CA LEU A 52 -9.64 -31.06 11.68
C LEU A 52 -11.02 -30.81 12.28
N ILE A 53 -11.23 -29.62 12.82
CA ILE A 53 -12.51 -29.16 13.37
C ILE A 53 -13.05 -28.04 12.49
N ILE A 54 -14.27 -28.19 11.98
CA ILE A 54 -14.93 -27.19 11.12
C ILE A 54 -16.21 -26.72 11.82
N PRO A 55 -16.20 -25.59 12.53
CA PRO A 55 -17.41 -25.06 13.14
C PRO A 55 -18.38 -24.50 12.06
N PRO A 56 -19.70 -24.71 12.22
CA PRO A 56 -20.69 -24.25 11.26
C PRO A 56 -20.98 -22.77 11.47
N LEU A 57 -20.16 -21.92 10.85
CA LEU A 57 -20.20 -20.47 11.00
C LEU A 57 -20.81 -19.75 9.78
N GLY A 58 -21.41 -20.45 8.80
CA GLY A 58 -21.89 -19.82 7.55
C GLY A 58 -22.96 -18.72 7.70
N ASN A 59 -23.56 -18.58 8.89
CA ASN A 59 -24.48 -17.49 9.22
C ASN A 59 -23.77 -16.23 9.78
N TYR A 60 -22.45 -16.26 9.93
CA TYR A 60 -21.64 -15.18 10.48
C TYR A 60 -20.59 -14.79 9.45
N SER A 61 -20.63 -13.53 9.00
CA SER A 61 -19.61 -12.96 8.13
C SER A 61 -18.32 -12.69 8.91
N VAL A 62 -17.20 -12.62 8.20
CA VAL A 62 -15.89 -12.15 8.73
C VAL A 62 -15.99 -10.75 9.34
N LEU A 63 -17.04 -9.99 9.03
CA LEU A 63 -17.32 -8.65 9.55
C LEU A 63 -18.25 -8.61 10.80
N ASP A 64 -18.77 -9.76 11.26
CA ASP A 64 -19.76 -9.83 12.36
C ASP A 64 -19.12 -9.82 13.75
N PHE A 65 -18.35 -8.78 14.05
CA PHE A 65 -17.65 -8.57 15.33
C PHE A 65 -18.58 -8.39 16.55
N LEU A 66 -19.89 -8.28 16.34
CA LEU A 66 -20.88 -8.08 17.40
C LEU A 66 -21.42 -9.40 17.98
N SER A 67 -21.21 -10.53 17.29
CA SER A 67 -21.81 -11.84 17.64
C SER A 67 -20.83 -12.76 18.39
N VAL A 68 -19.88 -12.19 19.14
CA VAL A 68 -18.77 -12.94 19.76
C VAL A 68 -19.26 -14.04 20.71
N LYS A 69 -20.31 -13.78 21.49
CA LYS A 69 -20.82 -14.75 22.49
C LYS A 69 -21.46 -15.95 21.80
N GLU A 70 -22.18 -15.69 20.72
CA GLU A 70 -22.87 -16.67 19.90
C GLU A 70 -21.85 -17.56 19.16
N ILE A 71 -20.81 -16.95 18.59
CA ILE A 71 -19.71 -17.67 17.92
C ILE A 71 -18.94 -18.56 18.91
N LEU A 72 -18.64 -18.07 20.12
CA LEU A 72 -17.99 -18.88 21.16
C LEU A 72 -18.84 -20.09 21.55
N LYS A 73 -20.15 -19.93 21.65
CA LYS A 73 -21.07 -21.03 21.96
C LYS A 73 -21.05 -22.11 20.87
N VAL A 74 -21.06 -21.71 19.59
CA VAL A 74 -20.90 -22.65 18.47
C VAL A 74 -19.57 -23.39 18.56
N GLY A 75 -18.47 -22.68 18.88
CA GLY A 75 -17.16 -23.28 19.08
C GLY A 75 -17.13 -24.32 20.23
N GLU A 76 -17.77 -24.02 21.36
CA GLU A 76 -17.88 -24.95 22.50
C GLU A 76 -18.68 -26.20 22.16
N GLU A 77 -19.81 -26.04 21.46
CA GLU A 77 -20.66 -27.15 21.05
C GLU A 77 -19.93 -28.09 20.08
N VAL A 78 -19.22 -27.54 19.09
CA VAL A 78 -18.44 -28.31 18.11
C VAL A 78 -17.23 -28.97 18.76
N ALA A 79 -16.51 -28.28 19.64
CA ALA A 79 -15.43 -28.89 20.40
C ALA A 79 -15.93 -30.07 21.26
N GLY A 80 -17.13 -29.94 21.84
CA GLY A 80 -17.80 -31.02 22.55
C GLY A 80 -18.12 -32.23 21.67
N GLN A 81 -18.45 -32.04 20.39
CA GLN A 81 -18.70 -33.13 19.45
C GLN A 81 -17.43 -33.94 19.14
N HIS A 82 -16.26 -33.31 19.16
CA HIS A 82 -14.96 -33.96 18.97
C HIS A 82 -14.33 -34.50 20.26
N GLN A 83 -15.09 -34.59 21.36
CA GLN A 83 -14.57 -35.07 22.65
C GLN A 83 -14.01 -36.50 22.55
N SER A 84 -14.61 -37.37 21.74
CA SER A 84 -14.11 -38.73 21.51
C SER A 84 -12.74 -38.74 20.83
N ASP A 85 -12.56 -37.89 19.82
CA ASP A 85 -11.33 -37.81 19.03
C ASP A 85 -10.19 -37.26 19.88
N LEU A 86 -10.47 -36.21 20.66
CA LEU A 86 -9.54 -35.65 21.64
C LEU A 86 -9.18 -36.66 22.74
N ALA A 87 -10.14 -37.48 23.18
CA ALA A 87 -9.88 -38.54 24.16
C ALA A 87 -9.00 -39.66 23.57
N GLN A 88 -9.16 -39.98 22.29
CA GLN A 88 -8.33 -40.96 21.60
C GLN A 88 -6.88 -40.46 21.43
N ILE A 89 -6.72 -39.20 21.04
CA ILE A 89 -5.40 -38.54 20.99
C ILE A 89 -4.76 -38.55 22.38
N ALA A 90 -5.52 -38.18 23.42
CA ALA A 90 -5.02 -38.22 24.80
C ALA A 90 -4.60 -39.64 25.22
N ALA A 91 -5.38 -40.67 24.86
CA ALA A 91 -5.05 -42.07 25.16
C ALA A 91 -3.73 -42.50 24.48
N GLN A 92 -3.52 -42.15 23.21
CA GLN A 92 -2.26 -42.42 22.50
C GLN A 92 -1.06 -41.79 23.18
N ILE A 93 -1.17 -40.51 23.57
CA ILE A 93 -0.11 -39.85 24.36
C ILE A 93 0.12 -40.57 25.69
N GLY A 94 -0.97 -41.04 26.31
CA GLY A 94 -0.95 -41.76 27.58
C GLY A 94 -0.20 -43.08 27.56
N GLU A 95 -0.02 -43.68 26.37
CA GLU A 95 0.78 -44.90 26.20
C GLU A 95 2.29 -44.62 26.31
N GLU A 96 2.73 -43.42 25.89
CA GLU A 96 4.15 -43.04 25.87
C GLU A 96 4.57 -42.24 27.10
N ARG A 97 3.63 -41.48 27.71
CA ARG A 97 3.88 -40.67 28.90
C ARG A 97 2.67 -40.59 29.79
N GLU A 98 2.89 -40.46 31.10
CA GLU A 98 1.81 -40.25 32.06
C GLU A 98 1.09 -38.92 31.80
N LEU A 99 -0.23 -38.98 31.66
CA LEU A 99 -1.06 -37.80 31.47
C LEU A 99 -1.26 -37.09 32.81
N VAL A 100 -0.58 -35.95 32.99
CA VAL A 100 -0.76 -35.13 34.19
C VAL A 100 -1.91 -34.14 33.95
N SER A 101 -3.02 -34.35 34.66
CA SER A 101 -4.11 -33.38 34.71
C SER A 101 -3.68 -32.20 35.58
N TYR A 102 -3.56 -31.02 34.96
CA TYR A 102 -3.22 -29.80 35.67
C TYR A 102 -4.48 -29.06 36.12
N GLU A 103 -4.45 -28.49 37.33
CA GLU A 103 -5.55 -27.67 37.85
C GLU A 103 -5.83 -26.48 36.94
N LYS A 104 -7.12 -26.18 36.74
CA LYS A 104 -7.56 -24.96 36.04
C LYS A 104 -7.04 -23.73 36.81
N GLY A 105 -6.25 -22.90 36.14
CA GLY A 105 -5.68 -21.67 36.72
C GLY A 105 -4.28 -21.82 37.32
N ARG A 106 -3.59 -22.95 37.11
CA ARG A 106 -2.18 -23.12 37.47
C ARG A 106 -1.32 -21.98 36.89
N ARG A 107 -0.56 -21.33 37.77
CA ARG A 107 0.59 -20.49 37.38
C ARG A 107 1.79 -21.42 37.23
N GLY A 108 2.31 -21.58 36.01
CA GLY A 108 3.50 -22.39 35.76
C GLY A 108 4.75 -21.81 36.43
N SER A 109 5.72 -22.67 36.79
CA SER A 109 7.02 -22.27 37.36
C SER A 109 7.81 -21.30 36.48
N TYR A 110 7.46 -21.21 35.19
CA TYR A 110 8.00 -20.23 34.27
C TYR A 110 7.76 -18.77 34.73
N PHE A 111 6.63 -18.51 35.40
CA PHE A 111 6.29 -17.18 35.90
C PHE A 111 7.06 -16.78 37.18
N ASP A 112 7.85 -17.68 37.74
CA ASP A 112 8.69 -17.45 38.92
C ASP A 112 10.17 -17.21 38.54
N LEU A 113 10.51 -17.35 37.24
CA LEU A 113 11.84 -17.05 36.72
C LEU A 113 12.07 -15.54 36.67
N GLN A 114 13.31 -15.12 36.96
CA GLN A 114 13.71 -13.72 36.78
C GLN A 114 13.78 -13.37 35.30
N GLU A 115 13.34 -12.16 34.96
CA GLU A 115 13.41 -11.63 33.61
C GLU A 115 14.87 -11.27 33.26
N PRO A 116 15.38 -11.70 32.10
CA PRO A 116 16.77 -11.51 31.72
C PRO A 116 17.07 -10.08 31.24
N PHE A 117 18.33 -9.67 31.36
CA PHE A 117 18.87 -8.46 30.74
C PHE A 117 19.22 -8.67 29.27
N ILE A 118 18.96 -7.66 28.44
CA ILE A 118 19.30 -7.65 27.03
C ILE A 118 20.76 -7.19 26.87
N ALA A 119 21.69 -8.10 26.58
CA ALA A 119 23.11 -7.75 26.41
C ALA A 119 23.40 -7.07 25.07
N ASN A 120 22.85 -7.63 23.99
CA ASN A 120 23.02 -7.11 22.64
C ASN A 120 21.79 -7.46 21.78
N ILE A 121 21.70 -6.89 20.58
CA ILE A 121 20.58 -7.09 19.66
C ILE A 121 21.10 -7.49 18.28
N THR A 122 20.59 -8.60 17.78
CA THR A 122 20.94 -9.17 16.47
C THR A 122 19.69 -9.37 15.62
N HIS A 123 19.88 -9.61 14.32
CA HIS A 123 18.81 -9.98 13.39
C HIS A 123 19.06 -11.40 12.89
N PHE A 124 18.01 -12.21 12.89
CA PHE A 124 18.01 -13.54 12.31
C PHE A 124 16.86 -13.71 11.34
N HIS A 125 17.16 -14.26 10.17
CA HIS A 125 16.16 -14.52 9.15
C HIS A 125 15.69 -15.98 9.23
N LEU A 126 14.38 -16.15 9.33
CA LEU A 126 13.71 -17.45 9.32
C LEU A 126 13.21 -17.73 7.90
N GLY A 127 14.01 -18.38 7.05
CA GLY A 127 13.60 -18.80 5.70
C GLY A 127 14.71 -18.74 4.65
N GLU A 128 14.32 -18.92 3.39
CA GLU A 128 15.17 -18.68 2.22
C GLU A 128 15.04 -17.21 1.79
N GLY A 129 16.19 -16.54 1.64
CA GLY A 129 16.30 -15.11 1.32
C GLY A 129 17.01 -14.31 2.42
N GLU A 130 17.76 -13.27 2.07
CA GLU A 130 18.36 -12.36 3.05
C GLU A 130 17.84 -10.94 2.80
N ARG A 131 17.03 -10.42 3.74
CA ARG A 131 16.68 -9.01 3.79
C ARG A 131 17.20 -8.40 5.07
N GLU A 132 18.21 -7.55 4.92
CA GLU A 132 18.77 -6.79 6.02
C GLU A 132 17.74 -5.81 6.59
N ILE A 133 17.50 -5.86 7.90
CA ILE A 133 16.64 -4.91 8.61
C ILE A 133 17.47 -3.87 9.34
N SER A 134 16.91 -2.66 9.50
CA SER A 134 17.52 -1.65 10.36
C SER A 134 17.27 -2.00 11.82
N LEU A 135 18.32 -2.36 12.55
CA LEU A 135 18.24 -2.61 14.00
C LEU A 135 18.26 -1.32 14.84
N LYS A 136 18.35 -0.14 14.22
CA LYS A 136 18.43 1.16 14.93
C LYS A 136 17.30 1.36 15.97
N PRO A 137 16.01 1.06 15.67
CA PRO A 137 14.93 1.26 16.64
C PRO A 137 15.07 0.37 17.89
N PHE A 138 15.69 -0.80 17.74
CA PHE A 138 15.82 -1.78 18.80
C PHE A 138 17.00 -1.49 19.72
N ARG A 139 18.07 -0.83 19.25
CA ARG A 139 19.28 -0.54 20.04
C ARG A 139 19.03 0.10 21.41
N ARG A 140 17.92 0.83 21.59
CA ARG A 140 17.52 1.43 22.87
C ARG A 140 17.20 0.41 23.97
N PHE A 141 16.93 -0.84 23.61
CA PHE A 141 16.60 -1.92 24.55
C PHE A 141 17.84 -2.61 25.10
N ALA A 142 19.02 -2.42 24.48
CA ALA A 142 20.26 -2.99 25.00
C ALA A 142 20.59 -2.40 26.38
N GLY A 143 20.89 -3.27 27.34
CA GLY A 143 21.13 -2.95 28.74
C GLY A 143 19.88 -2.88 29.62
N LEU A 144 18.67 -3.04 29.07
CA LEU A 144 17.43 -3.06 29.84
C LEU A 144 17.06 -4.48 30.26
N GLN A 145 16.34 -4.60 31.39
CA GLN A 145 15.70 -5.84 31.79
C GLN A 145 14.44 -6.07 30.95
N LEU A 146 14.20 -7.30 30.53
CA LEU A 146 13.03 -7.66 29.71
C LEU A 146 11.74 -7.75 30.56
N ASP A 147 11.40 -6.68 31.27
CA ASP A 147 10.16 -6.59 32.04
C ASP A 147 8.92 -6.38 31.15
N GLU A 148 7.73 -6.35 31.75
CA GLU A 148 6.46 -6.16 31.03
C GLU A 148 6.41 -4.84 30.23
N GLU A 149 7.05 -3.77 30.72
CA GLU A 149 7.06 -2.49 30.02
C GLU A 149 7.95 -2.56 28.77
N VAL A 150 9.16 -3.10 28.91
CA VAL A 150 10.11 -3.31 27.83
C VAL A 150 9.54 -4.30 26.81
N LYS A 151 8.88 -5.39 27.23
CA LYS A 151 8.16 -6.33 26.35
C LYS A 151 7.08 -5.62 25.55
N ALA A 152 6.27 -4.77 26.19
CA ALA A 152 5.23 -4.00 25.50
C ALA A 152 5.80 -2.97 24.52
N GLN A 153 6.92 -2.32 24.85
CA GLN A 153 7.63 -1.42 23.93
C GLN A 153 8.27 -2.17 22.76
N LEU A 154 8.89 -3.32 23.02
CA LEU A 154 9.51 -4.18 22.01
C LEU A 154 8.46 -4.72 21.04
N GLN A 155 7.34 -5.23 21.55
CA GLN A 155 6.22 -5.72 20.74
C GLN A 155 5.68 -4.64 19.80
N ARG A 156 5.61 -3.38 20.26
CA ARG A 156 5.23 -2.24 19.40
C ARG A 156 6.21 -2.03 18.26
N GLU A 157 7.51 -2.06 18.52
CA GLU A 157 8.52 -1.90 17.45
C GLU A 157 8.54 -3.10 16.48
N LEU A 158 8.33 -4.33 16.97
CA LEU A 158 8.20 -5.51 16.11
C LEU A 158 6.94 -5.42 15.23
N ASN A 159 5.82 -4.95 15.79
CA ASN A 159 4.60 -4.71 15.03
C ASN A 159 4.80 -3.61 13.96
N ASN A 160 5.53 -2.53 14.29
CA ASN A 160 5.90 -1.51 13.31
C ASN A 160 6.76 -2.10 12.19
N LEU A 161 7.79 -2.89 12.55
CA LEU A 161 8.65 -3.57 11.58
C LEU A 161 7.85 -4.53 10.69
N ARG A 162 6.88 -5.27 11.25
CA ARG A 162 5.99 -6.16 10.49
C ARG A 162 5.13 -5.39 9.49
N LYS A 163 4.52 -4.28 9.94
CA LYS A 163 3.67 -3.42 9.10
C LYS A 163 4.46 -2.77 7.96
N VAL A 164 5.63 -2.21 8.25
CA VAL A 164 6.46 -1.50 7.27
C VAL A 164 7.21 -2.45 6.34
N GLY A 165 7.74 -3.55 6.87
CA GLY A 165 8.62 -4.46 6.14
C GLY A 165 7.93 -5.59 5.37
N GLN A 166 6.59 -5.65 5.42
CA GLN A 166 5.78 -6.71 4.78
C GLN A 166 6.22 -8.14 5.15
N PHE A 167 6.68 -8.34 6.39
CA PHE A 167 7.08 -9.65 6.88
C PHE A 167 5.85 -10.49 7.24
N ALA A 168 5.88 -11.78 6.92
CA ALA A 168 4.86 -12.74 7.33
C ALA A 168 4.80 -12.81 8.87
N THR A 169 5.97 -12.94 9.47
CA THR A 169 6.15 -12.99 10.92
C THR A 169 7.35 -12.13 11.32
N VAL A 170 7.18 -11.34 12.37
CA VAL A 170 8.26 -10.66 13.08
C VAL A 170 8.08 -11.02 14.55
N THR A 171 9.09 -11.66 15.12
CA THR A 171 9.12 -12.04 16.53
C THR A 171 10.49 -11.75 17.11
N TYR A 172 10.68 -12.02 18.39
CA TYR A 172 11.99 -12.00 19.02
C TYR A 172 12.25 -13.31 19.74
N GLY A 173 13.52 -13.66 19.85
CA GLY A 173 14.04 -14.72 20.70
C GLY A 173 15.17 -14.20 21.57
N LEU A 174 15.55 -14.98 22.58
CA LEU A 174 16.78 -14.77 23.34
C LEU A 174 17.78 -15.86 22.92
N ALA A 175 18.90 -15.43 22.36
CA ALA A 175 20.05 -16.26 22.02
C ALA A 175 21.15 -16.06 23.06
N GLU A 176 22.11 -16.99 23.15
CA GLU A 176 23.30 -16.88 24.01
C GLU A 176 22.97 -16.50 25.46
N VAL A 177 22.08 -17.28 26.09
CA VAL A 177 21.62 -17.01 27.46
C VAL A 177 22.68 -17.44 28.48
N GLY A 178 22.97 -16.58 29.45
CA GLY A 178 23.90 -16.84 30.55
C GLY A 178 23.49 -16.14 31.84
N CYS A 179 24.30 -16.30 32.89
CA CYS A 179 24.20 -15.50 34.11
C CYS A 179 25.44 -14.61 34.22
N ASP A 180 25.27 -13.42 34.78
CA ASP A 180 26.39 -12.55 35.09
C ASP A 180 27.09 -12.99 36.40
N THR A 181 28.09 -12.23 36.84
CA THR A 181 28.82 -12.52 38.09
C THR A 181 27.98 -12.39 39.36
N GLN A 182 26.82 -11.74 39.30
CA GLN A 182 25.88 -11.56 40.41
C GLN A 182 24.76 -12.61 40.40
N GLY A 183 24.70 -13.44 39.34
CA GLY A 183 23.69 -14.47 39.15
C GLY A 183 22.49 -14.01 38.32
N ASP A 184 22.50 -12.77 37.84
CA ASP A 184 21.41 -12.21 37.05
C ASP A 184 21.43 -12.78 35.62
N PRO A 185 20.30 -13.28 35.10
CA PRO A 185 20.25 -13.83 33.76
C PRO A 185 20.38 -12.73 32.70
N TRP A 186 21.12 -13.01 31.63
CA TRP A 186 21.26 -12.14 30.47
C TRP A 186 21.14 -12.96 29.17
N GLY A 187 20.82 -12.29 28.07
CA GLY A 187 20.84 -12.90 26.75
C GLY A 187 20.93 -11.87 25.62
N VAL A 188 21.25 -12.35 24.43
CA VAL A 188 21.23 -11.56 23.19
C VAL A 188 19.82 -11.60 22.62
N LEU A 189 19.19 -10.44 22.46
CA LEU A 189 17.87 -10.33 21.85
C LEU A 189 17.99 -10.47 20.34
N GLU A 190 17.48 -11.57 19.81
CA GLU A 190 17.48 -11.87 18.40
C GLU A 190 16.13 -11.47 17.79
N VAL A 191 16.11 -10.43 16.96
CA VAL A 191 14.92 -10.08 16.18
C VAL A 191 14.81 -11.08 15.03
N GLN A 192 13.73 -11.84 14.99
CA GLN A 192 13.52 -12.91 14.03
C GLN A 192 12.47 -12.49 13.00
N THR A 193 12.82 -12.54 11.71
CA THR A 193 11.88 -12.19 10.63
C THR A 193 11.69 -13.32 9.65
N ARG A 194 10.44 -13.56 9.25
CA ARG A 194 10.07 -14.50 8.18
C ARG A 194 9.33 -13.74 7.09
N GLN A 195 9.69 -13.98 5.83
CA GLN A 195 9.00 -13.41 4.68
C GLN A 195 7.89 -14.32 4.18
N PHE A 196 6.93 -13.73 3.47
CA PHE A 196 6.04 -14.53 2.66
C PHE A 196 6.85 -15.15 1.52
N PRO A 197 6.60 -16.42 1.15
CA PRO A 197 7.19 -16.97 -0.06
C PRO A 197 6.80 -16.07 -1.25
N GLU A 198 7.74 -15.86 -2.18
CA GLU A 198 7.46 -15.09 -3.38
C GLU A 198 6.28 -15.72 -4.13
N LYS A 199 5.20 -14.95 -4.28
CA LYS A 199 4.01 -15.41 -4.99
C LYS A 199 4.25 -15.24 -6.48
N ARG A 200 4.41 -16.36 -7.18
CA ARG A 200 4.54 -16.39 -8.65
C ARG A 200 3.36 -15.74 -9.39
N SER A 201 2.20 -15.62 -8.75
CA SER A 201 1.07 -14.87 -9.29
C SER A 201 0.50 -13.96 -8.23
N THR A 202 0.30 -12.69 -8.58
CA THR A 202 -0.46 -11.75 -7.77
C THR A 202 -1.63 -11.21 -8.57
N PHE A 203 -2.78 -11.20 -7.92
CA PHE A 203 -3.99 -10.55 -8.40
C PHE A 203 -4.27 -9.39 -7.46
N SER A 204 -4.56 -8.21 -8.00
CA SER A 204 -4.84 -7.02 -7.23
C SER A 204 -6.04 -6.28 -7.81
N PHE A 205 -6.94 -5.90 -6.92
CA PHE A 205 -8.09 -5.05 -7.24
C PHE A 205 -8.10 -3.88 -6.26
N GLY A 206 -8.32 -2.67 -6.77
CA GLY A 206 -8.39 -1.46 -5.98
C GLY A 206 -9.54 -0.58 -6.42
N LEU A 207 -10.25 -0.02 -5.44
CA LEU A 207 -11.18 1.08 -5.61
C LEU A 207 -10.68 2.22 -4.71
N TYR A 208 -10.30 3.32 -5.32
CA TYR A 208 -9.83 4.53 -4.64
C TYR A 208 -10.42 5.76 -5.35
N GLY A 209 -10.23 6.95 -4.80
CA GLY A 209 -10.74 8.16 -5.42
C GLY A 209 -10.97 9.31 -4.46
N SER A 210 -11.42 10.43 -5.01
CA SER A 210 -11.68 11.64 -4.22
C SER A 210 -13.10 12.16 -4.43
N THR A 211 -13.64 12.79 -3.40
CA THR A 211 -14.86 13.59 -3.45
C THR A 211 -14.58 14.94 -2.81
N GLY A 212 -14.92 16.03 -3.50
CA GLY A 212 -14.65 17.39 -3.04
C GLY A 212 -15.83 18.34 -3.25
N LEU A 213 -16.13 19.16 -2.25
CA LEU A 213 -17.04 20.29 -2.32
C LEU A 213 -16.26 21.57 -2.03
N THR A 214 -16.02 22.36 -3.08
CA THR A 214 -15.36 23.66 -3.00
C THR A 214 -16.41 24.77 -2.91
N PHE A 215 -16.13 25.82 -2.15
CA PHE A 215 -16.89 27.07 -2.05
C PHE A 215 -16.04 28.23 -2.54
N ASN A 216 -16.67 29.19 -3.23
CA ASN A 216 -16.04 30.34 -3.89
C ASN A 216 -15.05 29.96 -5.01
N PRO A 217 -15.55 29.47 -6.17
CA PRO A 217 -16.95 29.20 -6.51
C PRO A 217 -17.45 27.84 -6.02
N THR A 218 -18.76 27.68 -5.85
CA THR A 218 -19.35 26.39 -5.43
C THR A 218 -19.21 25.34 -6.53
N LYS A 219 -18.48 24.25 -6.25
CA LYS A 219 -18.28 23.11 -7.17
C LYS A 219 -18.23 21.80 -6.39
N PHE A 220 -18.82 20.76 -6.98
CA PHE A 220 -18.82 19.40 -6.43
C PHE A 220 -18.17 18.44 -7.44
N GLU A 221 -17.23 17.62 -6.97
CA GLU A 221 -16.44 16.69 -7.78
C GLU A 221 -16.37 15.31 -7.13
N VAL A 222 -16.45 14.25 -7.95
CA VAL A 222 -16.35 12.84 -7.56
C VAL A 222 -15.52 12.10 -8.62
N THR A 223 -14.32 11.64 -8.23
CA THR A 223 -13.34 10.97 -9.11
C THR A 223 -12.99 9.57 -8.59
N PRO A 224 -13.90 8.58 -8.75
CA PRO A 224 -13.59 7.18 -8.48
C PRO A 224 -12.61 6.63 -9.51
N ILE A 225 -11.71 5.78 -9.02
CA ILE A 225 -10.73 5.05 -9.79
C ILE A 225 -10.89 3.57 -9.46
N LEU A 226 -11.13 2.78 -10.50
CA LEU A 226 -11.13 1.33 -10.44
C LEU A 226 -9.84 0.83 -11.08
N ALA A 227 -9.11 -0.02 -10.38
CA ALA A 227 -7.88 -0.61 -10.89
C ALA A 227 -7.86 -2.12 -10.67
N PHE A 228 -7.41 -2.82 -11.71
CA PHE A 228 -7.21 -4.24 -11.75
C PHE A 228 -5.79 -4.50 -12.22
N ARG A 229 -5.08 -5.40 -11.54
CA ARG A 229 -3.74 -5.83 -11.94
C ARG A 229 -3.59 -7.33 -11.75
N LEU A 230 -2.99 -7.96 -12.74
CA LEU A 230 -2.53 -9.35 -12.69
C LEU A 230 -1.03 -9.33 -12.97
N ASP A 231 -0.22 -9.80 -12.03
CA ASP A 231 1.19 -10.07 -12.27
C ASP A 231 1.43 -11.58 -12.20
N ARG A 232 2.22 -12.09 -13.14
CA ARG A 232 2.69 -13.46 -13.20
C ARG A 232 4.20 -13.42 -13.37
N GLU A 233 4.92 -13.93 -12.39
CA GLU A 233 6.37 -14.09 -12.43
C GLU A 233 6.73 -15.51 -12.89
N GLU A 234 7.97 -15.66 -13.38
CA GLU A 234 8.54 -16.93 -13.83
C GLU A 234 7.68 -17.70 -14.85
N LEU A 235 7.19 -17.01 -15.90
CA LEU A 235 6.48 -17.63 -17.01
C LEU A 235 7.33 -18.73 -17.64
N PHE A 236 6.72 -19.91 -17.78
CA PHE A 236 7.36 -21.11 -18.36
C PHE A 236 8.64 -21.53 -17.64
N ASN A 237 8.80 -21.22 -16.34
CA ASN A 237 10.02 -21.46 -15.55
C ASN A 237 11.27 -20.75 -16.10
N VAL A 238 11.06 -19.65 -16.83
CA VAL A 238 12.11 -18.73 -17.31
C VAL A 238 11.94 -17.44 -16.50
N PRO A 239 12.99 -16.63 -16.24
CA PRO A 239 12.88 -15.34 -15.54
C PRO A 239 12.18 -14.28 -16.40
N LEU A 240 10.94 -14.56 -16.77
CA LEU A 240 10.05 -13.80 -17.62
C LEU A 240 8.79 -13.52 -16.82
N SER A 241 8.47 -12.24 -16.61
CA SER A 241 7.28 -11.80 -15.89
C SER A 241 6.31 -11.14 -16.85
N PHE A 242 5.03 -11.39 -16.67
CA PHE A 242 3.93 -10.76 -17.39
C PHE A 242 3.06 -9.99 -16.41
N ARG A 243 2.78 -8.73 -16.75
CA ARG A 243 1.84 -7.88 -16.06
C ARG A 243 0.73 -7.50 -17.03
N PHE A 244 -0.50 -7.62 -16.55
CA PHE A 244 -1.69 -7.06 -17.17
C PHE A 244 -2.31 -6.05 -16.22
N SER A 245 -2.70 -4.89 -16.73
CA SER A 245 -3.32 -3.82 -15.95
C SER A 245 -4.54 -3.29 -16.68
N LEU A 246 -5.62 -3.09 -15.94
CA LEU A 246 -6.83 -2.44 -16.43
C LEU A 246 -7.22 -1.38 -15.41
N SER A 247 -7.52 -0.17 -15.86
CA SER A 247 -8.01 0.88 -14.98
C SER A 247 -9.08 1.73 -15.65
N LEU A 248 -10.01 2.22 -14.83
CA LEU A 248 -11.07 3.13 -15.21
C LEU A 248 -11.05 4.33 -14.26
N GLU A 249 -10.67 5.48 -14.80
CA GLU A 249 -10.71 6.81 -14.15
C GLU A 249 -11.55 7.74 -15.05
N ASP A 250 -10.96 8.81 -15.57
CA ASP A 250 -11.45 9.62 -16.68
C ASP A 250 -11.05 8.99 -18.02
N THR A 251 -10.05 8.10 -17.98
CA THR A 251 -9.63 7.27 -19.10
C THR A 251 -9.93 5.80 -18.82
N PHE A 252 -10.26 5.06 -19.87
CA PHE A 252 -10.21 3.61 -19.86
C PHE A 252 -8.84 3.17 -20.36
N PHE A 253 -8.08 2.48 -19.52
CA PHE A 253 -6.73 2.00 -19.81
C PHE A 253 -6.68 0.48 -19.74
N ILE A 254 -6.07 -0.13 -20.75
CA ILE A 254 -5.64 -1.53 -20.76
C ILE A 254 -4.17 -1.55 -21.12
N GLY A 255 -3.34 -2.19 -20.30
CA GLY A 255 -1.91 -2.30 -20.53
C GLY A 255 -1.42 -3.71 -20.30
N SER A 256 -0.37 -4.08 -21.04
CA SER A 256 0.37 -5.32 -20.85
C SER A 256 1.86 -5.05 -20.90
N GLU A 257 2.61 -5.65 -19.99
CA GLU A 257 4.06 -5.52 -19.88
C GLU A 257 4.66 -6.93 -19.77
N LEU A 258 5.62 -7.24 -20.65
CA LEU A 258 6.41 -8.46 -20.60
C LEU A 258 7.84 -8.09 -20.27
N THR A 259 8.39 -8.63 -19.18
CA THR A 259 9.70 -8.25 -18.64
C THR A 259 10.57 -9.48 -18.45
N TYR A 260 11.80 -9.46 -18.94
CA TYR A 260 12.83 -10.47 -18.71
C TYR A 260 13.85 -9.99 -17.68
N ASN A 261 14.03 -10.75 -16.61
CA ASN A 261 15.01 -10.46 -15.55
C ASN A 261 16.31 -11.20 -15.88
N PHE A 262 17.33 -10.48 -16.37
CA PHE A 262 18.61 -11.06 -16.74
C PHE A 262 19.66 -10.99 -15.61
N ASP A 263 19.40 -10.19 -14.57
CA ASP A 263 20.15 -10.12 -13.30
C ASP A 263 19.13 -9.92 -12.17
N PRO A 264 19.42 -10.31 -10.91
CA PRO A 264 18.53 -10.04 -9.77
C PRO A 264 18.09 -8.57 -9.63
N HIS A 265 18.89 -7.64 -10.14
CA HIS A 265 18.60 -6.22 -10.08
C HIS A 265 18.17 -5.61 -11.42
N TRP A 266 18.45 -6.28 -12.55
CA TRP A 266 18.19 -5.71 -13.87
C TRP A 266 17.15 -6.48 -14.65
N SER A 267 16.26 -5.73 -15.29
CA SER A 267 15.27 -6.28 -16.19
C SER A 267 15.03 -5.41 -17.41
N GLY A 268 14.62 -6.05 -18.50
CA GLY A 268 14.30 -5.42 -19.76
C GLY A 268 12.94 -5.91 -20.23
N GLY A 269 12.11 -5.03 -20.77
CA GLY A 269 10.74 -5.39 -21.12
C GLY A 269 10.17 -4.60 -22.28
N ILE A 270 9.02 -5.07 -22.74
CA ILE A 270 8.18 -4.42 -23.73
C ILE A 270 6.80 -4.19 -23.13
N ASN A 271 6.16 -3.09 -23.48
CA ASN A 271 4.78 -2.81 -23.12
C ASN A 271 3.92 -2.50 -24.35
N LEU A 272 2.65 -2.86 -24.24
CA LEU A 272 1.60 -2.56 -25.20
C LEU A 272 0.38 -2.08 -24.43
N ASP A 273 0.03 -0.82 -24.67
CA ASP A 273 -0.99 -0.09 -23.93
C ASP A 273 -2.03 0.52 -24.88
N TYR A 274 -3.29 0.47 -24.47
CA TYR A 274 -4.42 1.09 -25.11
C TYR A 274 -5.14 2.01 -24.12
N THR A 275 -5.43 3.23 -24.52
CA THR A 275 -6.15 4.22 -23.70
C THR A 275 -7.28 4.83 -24.52
N SER A 276 -8.43 5.08 -23.90
CA SER A 276 -9.58 5.71 -24.55
C SER A 276 -10.35 6.60 -23.56
N GLY A 277 -10.81 7.77 -24.01
CA GLY A 277 -11.50 8.73 -23.17
C GLY A 277 -10.54 9.56 -22.32
N GLY A 278 -10.83 10.85 -22.11
CA GLY A 278 -10.13 11.72 -21.16
C GLY A 278 -8.62 11.87 -21.37
N ILE A 279 -8.12 11.62 -22.58
CA ILE A 279 -6.71 11.80 -22.94
C ILE A 279 -6.42 13.29 -23.12
N ASP A 280 -7.26 13.97 -23.89
CA ASP A 280 -7.24 15.42 -24.00
C ASP A 280 -7.72 16.05 -22.68
N PRO A 281 -6.99 17.04 -22.11
CA PRO A 281 -7.45 17.76 -20.92
C PRO A 281 -8.88 18.32 -21.03
N GLN A 282 -9.36 18.62 -22.23
CA GLN A 282 -10.72 19.12 -22.47
C GLN A 282 -11.79 18.01 -22.33
N ASN A 283 -11.43 16.75 -22.55
CA ASN A 283 -12.33 15.60 -22.46
C ASN A 283 -12.41 14.99 -21.05
N LEU A 284 -11.80 15.64 -20.05
CA LEU A 284 -11.93 15.22 -18.66
C LEU A 284 -13.38 15.37 -18.17
N ARG A 285 -13.78 14.54 -17.21
CA ARG A 285 -15.15 14.47 -16.67
C ARG A 285 -15.70 15.82 -16.19
N TYR A 286 -14.82 16.70 -15.75
CA TYR A 286 -15.13 18.05 -15.24
C TYR A 286 -14.58 19.18 -16.13
N GLY A 287 -14.21 18.88 -17.38
CA GLY A 287 -13.82 19.86 -18.39
C GLY A 287 -14.93 20.87 -18.69
N GLN A 288 -14.56 22.12 -19.05
CA GLN A 288 -15.54 23.19 -19.32
C GLN A 288 -16.25 23.04 -20.67
N LEU A 289 -15.64 22.33 -21.62
CA LEU A 289 -16.17 22.04 -22.94
C LEU A 289 -16.40 20.54 -23.04
N VAL A 290 -17.64 20.08 -22.91
CA VAL A 290 -17.99 18.69 -23.25
C VAL A 290 -17.98 18.58 -24.77
N MET A 291 -16.80 18.45 -25.35
CA MET A 291 -16.67 18.02 -26.73
C MET A 291 -16.89 16.51 -26.74
N ASP A 292 -17.81 16.01 -27.59
CA ASP A 292 -17.98 14.57 -27.84
C ASP A 292 -16.83 14.05 -28.72
N ILE A 293 -15.58 14.28 -28.27
CA ILE A 293 -14.37 13.80 -28.93
C ILE A 293 -14.03 12.47 -28.27
N LYS A 294 -14.17 11.41 -29.05
CA LYS A 294 -13.57 10.13 -28.71
C LYS A 294 -12.09 10.21 -29.02
N ASP A 295 -11.30 10.39 -27.99
CA ASP A 295 -9.85 10.32 -28.03
C ASP A 295 -9.37 8.91 -27.70
N ARG A 296 -8.37 8.45 -28.45
CA ARG A 296 -7.80 7.12 -28.27
C ARG A 296 -6.30 7.17 -28.51
N LYS A 297 -5.58 6.32 -27.77
CA LYS A 297 -4.14 6.18 -27.82
C LYS A 297 -3.77 4.71 -27.82
N PHE A 298 -2.84 4.37 -28.71
CA PHE A 298 -2.13 3.10 -28.69
C PHE A 298 -0.67 3.39 -28.47
N GLU A 299 -0.04 2.72 -27.51
CA GLU A 299 1.35 2.99 -27.13
C GLU A 299 2.08 1.66 -27.02
N GLY A 300 3.10 1.49 -27.85
CA GLY A 300 4.10 0.44 -27.68
C GLY A 300 5.36 1.04 -27.09
N GLY A 301 6.08 0.28 -26.26
CA GLY A 301 7.32 0.76 -25.69
C GLY A 301 8.29 -0.35 -25.30
N VAL A 302 9.49 0.08 -24.97
CA VAL A 302 10.58 -0.74 -24.46
C VAL A 302 11.11 -0.09 -23.20
N LEU A 303 11.39 -0.88 -22.17
CA LEU A 303 11.91 -0.40 -20.90
C LEU A 303 13.12 -1.21 -20.47
N VAL A 304 14.00 -0.55 -19.73
CA VAL A 304 15.09 -1.15 -18.95
C VAL A 304 14.98 -0.62 -17.53
N ARG A 305 15.05 -1.54 -16.56
CA ARG A 305 14.80 -1.27 -15.16
C ARG A 305 15.93 -1.83 -14.31
N TYR A 306 16.40 -1.03 -13.36
CA TYR A 306 17.27 -1.45 -12.27
C TYR A 306 16.53 -1.28 -10.94
N ARG A 307 16.49 -2.33 -10.11
CA ARG A 307 15.84 -2.33 -8.79
C ARG A 307 16.78 -2.87 -7.73
N ARG A 308 16.86 -2.20 -6.57
CA ARG A 308 17.64 -2.67 -5.41
C ARG A 308 16.80 -2.69 -4.13
N GLN A 309 16.58 -3.89 -3.57
CA GLN A 309 15.97 -4.15 -2.26
C GLN A 309 14.68 -3.33 -2.00
N ASP A 310 13.84 -3.19 -3.04
CA ASP A 310 12.60 -2.38 -3.09
C ASP A 310 12.74 -0.87 -2.84
N LYS A 311 13.92 -0.39 -2.44
CA LYS A 311 14.14 1.01 -2.04
C LYS A 311 14.50 1.90 -3.21
N LEU A 312 15.18 1.37 -4.22
CA LEU A 312 15.64 2.13 -5.38
C LEU A 312 15.13 1.49 -6.66
N LEU A 313 14.58 2.31 -7.52
CA LEU A 313 14.16 2.00 -8.87
C LEU A 313 14.74 3.05 -9.82
N LEU A 314 15.48 2.60 -10.82
CA LEU A 314 15.86 3.38 -11.99
C LEU A 314 15.18 2.76 -13.19
N GLN A 315 14.48 3.54 -14.00
CA GLN A 315 13.81 3.05 -15.19
C GLN A 315 14.07 4.00 -16.35
N LEU A 316 14.55 3.45 -17.45
CA LEU A 316 14.62 4.13 -18.73
C LEU A 316 13.59 3.48 -19.65
N SER A 317 12.64 4.25 -20.16
CA SER A 317 11.63 3.76 -21.09
C SER A 317 11.56 4.60 -22.35
N ASN A 318 11.35 3.96 -23.47
CA ASN A 318 11.07 4.59 -24.74
C ASN A 318 9.69 4.15 -25.22
N SER A 319 8.85 5.13 -25.53
CA SER A 319 7.44 4.93 -25.86
C SER A 319 7.12 5.53 -27.23
N TYR A 320 6.24 4.87 -27.96
CA TYR A 320 5.80 5.22 -29.30
C TYR A 320 4.27 5.38 -29.34
N PRO A 321 3.71 6.44 -28.73
CA PRO A 321 2.28 6.66 -28.71
C PRO A 321 1.77 7.16 -30.07
N TYR A 322 0.68 6.56 -30.52
CA TYR A 322 -0.12 6.96 -31.66
C TYR A 322 -1.51 7.38 -31.17
N PHE A 323 -1.87 8.64 -31.43
CA PHE A 323 -3.13 9.26 -31.06
C PHE A 323 -4.05 9.34 -32.27
N TRP A 324 -5.33 9.14 -32.05
CA TRP A 324 -6.36 9.47 -33.03
C TRP A 324 -7.60 10.02 -32.34
N TYR A 325 -8.13 11.09 -32.93
CA TYR A 325 -9.27 11.85 -32.42
C TYR A 325 -10.40 11.81 -33.46
N ASP A 326 -11.61 11.41 -33.06
CA ASP A 326 -12.74 11.23 -33.99
C ASP A 326 -13.33 12.58 -34.49
N ALA A 327 -13.12 13.70 -33.77
CA ALA A 327 -13.54 15.04 -34.21
C ALA A 327 -12.34 15.97 -34.44
N THR A 328 -12.35 16.66 -35.59
CA THR A 328 -11.28 17.52 -36.11
C THR A 328 -11.24 18.85 -35.34
N PRO A 329 -10.08 19.21 -34.75
CA PRO A 329 -8.94 19.69 -35.53
C PRO A 329 -7.61 18.96 -35.31
N LEU A 330 -7.52 18.03 -34.34
CA LEU A 330 -6.25 17.50 -33.83
C LEU A 330 -5.62 16.34 -34.64
N GLY A 331 -6.31 15.83 -35.68
CA GLY A 331 -5.75 14.81 -36.59
C GLY A 331 -5.29 13.53 -35.89
N ALA A 332 -4.47 12.72 -36.57
CA ALA A 332 -3.73 11.64 -35.90
C ALA A 332 -2.29 12.12 -35.64
N ALA A 333 -1.74 11.78 -34.48
CA ALA A 333 -0.40 12.23 -34.08
C ALA A 333 0.47 11.05 -33.62
N PHE A 334 1.75 11.08 -33.97
CA PHE A 334 2.75 10.13 -33.49
C PHE A 334 3.85 10.89 -32.75
N VAL A 335 4.00 10.65 -31.45
CA VAL A 335 4.86 11.47 -30.58
C VAL A 335 5.80 10.57 -29.78
N PRO A 336 6.89 10.05 -30.38
CA PRO A 336 7.87 9.26 -29.67
C PRO A 336 8.41 10.03 -28.45
N SER A 337 8.62 9.30 -27.35
CA SER A 337 9.09 9.88 -26.10
C SER A 337 10.10 8.99 -25.40
N LEU A 338 11.04 9.64 -24.72
CA LEU A 338 12.04 8.99 -23.87
C LEU A 338 11.80 9.45 -22.44
N ARG A 339 11.70 8.52 -21.49
CA ARG A 339 11.46 8.79 -20.08
C ARG A 339 12.55 8.16 -19.21
N LEU A 340 13.05 8.92 -18.25
CA LEU A 340 13.92 8.48 -17.17
C LEU A 340 13.19 8.71 -15.85
N ASP A 341 12.92 7.63 -15.13
CA ASP A 341 12.35 7.65 -13.79
C ASP A 341 13.39 7.16 -12.78
N VAL A 342 13.56 7.92 -11.70
CA VAL A 342 14.38 7.59 -10.53
C VAL A 342 13.49 7.70 -9.32
N HIS A 343 13.27 6.58 -8.64
CA HIS A 343 12.47 6.52 -7.44
C HIS A 343 13.30 5.90 -6.32
N TYR A 344 13.47 6.64 -5.24
CA TYR A 344 14.05 6.14 -4.01
C TYR A 344 13.04 6.32 -2.88
N SER A 345 12.69 5.25 -2.16
CA SER A 345 11.82 5.35 -1.00
C SER A 345 12.21 4.35 0.06
N ASN A 346 12.32 4.81 1.30
CA ASN A 346 12.21 3.97 2.49
C ASN A 346 10.99 4.39 3.35
N LEU A 347 10.15 5.28 2.82
CA LEU A 347 8.90 5.72 3.42
C LEU A 347 7.83 4.65 3.17
N SER A 348 7.09 4.26 4.22
CA SER A 348 5.98 3.30 4.06
C SER A 348 4.81 3.90 3.29
N SER A 349 4.18 3.11 2.41
CA SER A 349 3.05 3.51 1.57
C SER A 349 1.71 3.45 2.31
N THR A 350 1.58 4.20 3.40
CA THR A 350 0.35 4.30 4.20
C THR A 350 0.04 5.77 4.49
N ILE A 351 -1.22 6.11 4.81
CA ILE A 351 -1.61 7.46 5.28
C ILE A 351 -0.79 7.92 6.50
N VAL A 352 -0.25 6.96 7.23
CA VAL A 352 0.59 7.18 8.42
C VAL A 352 2.00 6.64 8.15
N PRO A 353 2.82 7.31 7.32
CA PRO A 353 4.23 6.95 7.25
C PRO A 353 4.85 7.22 8.62
N LEU A 354 5.42 6.20 9.26
CA LEU A 354 5.96 6.35 10.62
C LEU A 354 7.31 7.05 10.61
N ASP A 355 8.12 6.82 9.57
CA ASP A 355 9.39 7.48 9.32
C ASP A 355 9.84 7.20 7.88
N GLY A 356 10.82 7.97 7.42
CA GLY A 356 11.50 7.73 6.15
C GLY A 356 11.56 8.94 5.25
N LEU A 357 11.97 8.68 4.02
CA LEU A 357 12.32 9.61 2.99
C LEU A 357 11.92 9.01 1.65
N ARG A 358 11.37 9.85 0.79
CA ARG A 358 11.07 9.52 -0.59
C ARG A 358 11.61 10.60 -1.51
N PHE A 359 12.18 10.17 -2.61
CA PHE A 359 12.72 10.99 -3.66
C PHE A 359 12.23 10.45 -5.00
N ASP A 360 11.55 11.29 -5.76
CA ASP A 360 11.07 10.98 -7.10
C ASP A 360 11.67 11.99 -8.08
N LEU A 361 12.26 11.50 -9.15
CA LEU A 361 12.65 12.28 -10.32
C LEU A 361 12.07 11.59 -11.56
N SER A 362 11.31 12.33 -12.36
CA SER A 362 10.81 11.86 -13.65
C SER A 362 11.13 12.91 -14.70
N LEU A 363 11.86 12.51 -15.74
CA LEU A 363 12.22 13.34 -16.87
C LEU A 363 11.71 12.67 -18.13
N ARG A 364 10.89 13.38 -18.91
CA ARG A 364 10.38 12.94 -20.21
C ARG A 364 10.76 13.95 -21.27
N GLY A 365 11.31 13.47 -22.38
CA GLY A 365 11.46 14.23 -23.62
C GLY A 365 10.53 13.67 -24.69
N GLU A 366 9.87 14.55 -25.44
CA GLU A 366 8.94 14.20 -26.50
C GLU A 366 9.40 14.84 -27.82
N LYS A 367 9.20 14.12 -28.92
CA LYS A 367 9.51 14.62 -30.26
C LYS A 367 8.30 14.50 -31.18
N GLY A 368 7.77 15.63 -31.62
CA GLY A 368 6.89 15.74 -32.80
C GLY A 368 7.46 16.79 -33.75
N ASP A 369 6.61 17.69 -34.25
CA ASP A 369 7.05 18.84 -35.05
C ASP A 369 7.98 19.76 -34.24
N SER A 370 7.64 19.98 -32.97
CA SER A 370 8.48 20.63 -31.96
C SER A 370 9.09 19.61 -30.98
N TYR A 371 9.97 20.09 -30.10
CA TYR A 371 10.43 19.33 -28.93
C TYR A 371 9.56 19.71 -27.74
N GLY A 372 9.21 18.72 -26.93
CA GLY A 372 8.49 18.91 -25.67
C GLY A 372 9.19 18.19 -24.53
N TYR A 373 8.84 18.55 -23.31
CA TYR A 373 9.40 17.92 -22.12
C TYR A 373 8.42 17.90 -20.95
N THR A 374 8.66 16.99 -20.02
CA THR A 374 8.07 17.01 -18.67
C THR A 374 9.17 16.70 -17.68
N ALA A 375 9.31 17.52 -16.65
CA ALA A 375 10.25 17.32 -15.56
C ALA A 375 9.50 17.40 -14.23
N LEU A 376 9.66 16.38 -13.38
CA LEU A 376 9.09 16.33 -12.04
C LEU A 376 10.18 15.92 -11.05
N LEU A 377 10.27 16.66 -9.96
CA LEU A 377 11.09 16.39 -8.81
C LEU A 377 10.21 16.43 -7.56
N ARG A 378 10.28 15.41 -6.72
CA ARG A 378 9.58 15.36 -5.43
C ARG A 378 10.55 14.87 -4.36
N TYR A 379 10.56 15.55 -3.22
CA TYR A 379 11.29 15.18 -2.03
C TYR A 379 10.33 15.18 -0.85
N GLN A 380 10.23 14.05 -0.16
CA GLN A 380 9.40 13.89 1.02
C GLN A 380 10.23 13.36 2.17
N GLN A 381 10.00 13.88 3.36
CA GLN A 381 10.66 13.40 4.57
C GLN A 381 9.68 13.38 5.74
N MET A 382 9.61 12.25 6.43
CA MET A 382 8.87 12.10 7.67
C MET A 382 9.84 12.00 8.84
N VAL A 383 9.62 12.83 9.86
CA VAL A 383 10.43 12.89 11.08
C VAL A 383 9.51 12.62 12.26
N LYS A 384 9.80 11.55 13.00
CA LYS A 384 9.14 11.23 14.27
C LYS A 384 9.63 12.17 15.36
N LEU A 385 8.74 12.97 15.94
CA LEU A 385 9.04 13.86 17.06
C LEU A 385 8.83 13.16 18.41
N SER A 386 7.76 12.38 18.54
CA SER A 386 7.45 11.57 19.72
C SER A 386 6.66 10.30 19.33
N GLN A 387 6.11 9.58 20.31
CA GLN A 387 5.27 8.40 20.03
C GLN A 387 4.03 8.74 19.19
N SER A 388 3.41 9.90 19.43
CA SER A 388 2.17 10.31 18.77
C SER A 388 2.33 11.51 17.84
N HIS A 389 3.51 12.13 17.77
CA HIS A 389 3.75 13.36 17.01
C HIS A 389 4.77 13.14 15.88
N TYR A 390 4.39 13.53 14.67
CA TYR A 390 5.21 13.40 13.47
C TYR A 390 5.18 14.69 12.66
N LEU A 391 6.29 14.98 12.01
CA LEU A 391 6.44 16.12 11.12
C LEU A 391 6.84 15.65 9.73
N TYR A 392 6.12 16.13 8.74
CA TYR A 392 6.28 15.72 7.36
C TYR A 392 6.54 16.93 6.46
N PHE A 393 7.59 16.82 5.66
CA PHE A 393 8.02 17.81 4.70
C PHE A 393 7.80 17.25 3.30
N ASP A 394 7.22 18.04 2.40
CA ASP A 394 7.09 17.70 0.97
C ASP A 394 7.45 18.91 0.12
N LEU A 395 8.47 18.73 -0.72
CA LEU A 395 8.93 19.70 -1.68
C LEU A 395 8.71 19.10 -3.07
N ARG A 396 7.99 19.81 -3.93
CA ARG A 396 7.69 19.39 -5.29
C ARG A 396 8.02 20.51 -6.26
N GLY A 397 8.76 20.18 -7.30
CA GLY A 397 9.00 21.04 -8.44
C GLY A 397 8.65 20.30 -9.72
N ALA A 398 7.79 20.86 -10.55
CA ALA A 398 7.43 20.25 -11.81
C ALA A 398 7.21 21.30 -12.90
N SER A 399 7.60 20.97 -14.13
CA SER A 399 7.40 21.80 -15.32
C SER A 399 7.12 20.90 -16.52
N SER A 400 6.09 21.21 -17.28
CA SER A 400 5.64 20.40 -18.41
C SER A 400 5.26 21.26 -19.61
N ARG A 401 5.78 20.87 -20.78
CA ARG A 401 5.58 21.46 -22.10
C ARG A 401 5.47 20.32 -23.12
N PRO A 402 4.39 19.52 -23.09
CA PRO A 402 4.24 18.38 -23.99
C PRO A 402 4.04 18.84 -25.44
N VAL A 403 4.44 18.01 -26.41
CA VAL A 403 4.18 18.31 -27.83
C VAL A 403 2.73 17.99 -28.18
N ALA A 404 2.21 16.89 -27.64
CA ALA A 404 0.80 16.53 -27.72
C ALA A 404 0.19 16.59 -26.30
N PRO A 405 -0.58 17.65 -25.98
CA PRO A 405 -1.13 17.84 -24.65
C PRO A 405 -2.04 16.68 -24.28
N GLN A 406 -1.68 16.01 -23.19
CA GLN A 406 -2.47 14.94 -22.58
C GLN A 406 -2.67 15.30 -21.11
N ALA A 407 -3.82 14.97 -20.54
CA ALA A 407 -4.08 15.19 -19.12
C ALA A 407 -2.96 14.63 -18.22
N SER A 408 -2.48 13.42 -18.54
CA SER A 408 -1.38 12.74 -17.85
C SER A 408 0.00 13.39 -18.00
N SER A 409 0.16 14.31 -18.95
CA SER A 409 1.41 15.06 -19.15
C SER A 409 1.43 16.36 -18.33
N PHE A 410 0.30 16.80 -17.80
CA PHE A 410 0.22 17.98 -16.93
C PHE A 410 0.30 17.60 -15.45
N ILE A 411 0.47 18.63 -14.62
CA ILE A 411 0.68 18.47 -13.18
C ILE A 411 -0.66 18.65 -12.46
N THR A 412 -1.08 17.62 -11.73
CA THR A 412 -2.24 17.71 -10.83
C THR A 412 -1.97 18.69 -9.69
N LEU A 413 -2.78 19.75 -9.63
CA LEU A 413 -2.70 20.81 -8.64
C LEU A 413 -3.53 20.49 -7.39
N GLY A 414 -4.71 19.90 -7.56
CA GLY A 414 -5.67 19.65 -6.47
C GLY A 414 -5.54 18.29 -5.76
N GLY A 415 -6.39 18.09 -4.75
CA GLY A 415 -6.40 16.89 -3.90
C GLY A 415 -5.46 16.97 -2.68
N SER A 416 -5.62 16.05 -1.73
CA SER A 416 -4.86 16.02 -0.45
C SER A 416 -3.38 15.73 -0.66
N ASP A 417 -3.04 15.10 -1.79
CA ASP A 417 -1.66 14.79 -2.14
C ASP A 417 -0.92 15.99 -2.76
N SER A 418 -1.66 17.02 -3.19
CA SER A 418 -1.15 18.32 -3.62
C SER A 418 -1.78 19.46 -2.79
N ILE A 419 -2.77 20.18 -3.34
CA ILE A 419 -3.38 21.37 -2.72
C ILE A 419 -4.87 21.11 -2.54
N PRO A 420 -5.33 20.73 -1.33
CA PRO A 420 -6.70 20.32 -1.14
C PRO A 420 -7.75 21.43 -1.26
N SER A 421 -7.36 22.72 -1.33
CA SER A 421 -8.31 23.79 -1.68
C SER A 421 -8.71 23.76 -3.17
N TYR A 422 -7.94 23.08 -4.03
CA TYR A 422 -8.27 22.83 -5.43
C TYR A 422 -8.84 21.42 -5.59
N LEU A 423 -9.80 21.28 -6.50
CA LEU A 423 -10.36 19.98 -6.85
C LEU A 423 -9.34 19.10 -7.58
N ALA A 424 -9.42 17.78 -7.38
CA ALA A 424 -8.45 16.80 -7.85
C ALA A 424 -8.21 16.84 -9.37
N SER A 425 -9.23 17.17 -10.18
CA SER A 425 -9.11 17.32 -11.63
C SER A 425 -8.33 18.55 -12.11
N THR A 426 -7.90 19.46 -11.22
CA THR A 426 -7.25 20.72 -11.64
C THR A 426 -5.83 20.47 -12.12
N LEU A 427 -5.52 20.84 -13.35
CA LEU A 427 -4.20 20.67 -13.98
C LEU A 427 -3.45 21.99 -14.20
N THR A 428 -2.12 21.95 -14.12
CA THR A 428 -1.22 23.07 -14.42
C THR A 428 0.04 22.61 -15.17
N ASP A 429 0.73 23.54 -15.82
CA ASP A 429 1.95 23.32 -16.58
C ASP A 429 3.24 23.50 -15.76
N ASP A 430 3.25 24.38 -14.77
CA ASP A 430 4.36 24.58 -13.83
C ASP A 430 3.87 24.52 -12.37
N LEU A 431 4.67 23.95 -11.47
CA LEU A 431 4.39 23.88 -10.04
C LEU A 431 5.67 23.95 -9.22
N LEU A 432 5.71 24.86 -8.26
CA LEU A 432 6.60 24.81 -7.10
C LEU A 432 5.73 24.74 -5.85
N LEU A 433 5.95 23.72 -5.02
CA LEU A 433 5.18 23.48 -3.82
C LEU A 433 6.12 23.11 -2.67
N GLY A 434 5.93 23.78 -1.54
CA GLY A 434 6.52 23.43 -0.26
C GLY A 434 5.44 23.21 0.77
N ARG A 435 5.48 22.10 1.47
CA ARG A 435 4.41 21.66 2.37
C ARG A 435 4.96 21.11 3.67
N LEU A 436 4.31 21.54 4.75
CA LEU A 436 4.55 21.07 6.11
C LEU A 436 3.27 20.44 6.63
N LYS A 437 3.31 19.15 6.98
CA LYS A 437 2.21 18.45 7.66
C LYS A 437 2.68 18.08 9.07
N TYR A 438 1.84 18.35 10.06
CA TYR A 438 1.94 17.84 11.41
C TYR A 438 0.90 16.75 11.60
N LEU A 439 1.34 15.57 12.02
CA LEU A 439 0.46 14.43 12.26
C LEU A 439 0.42 14.10 13.74
N PHE A 440 -0.78 13.96 14.28
CA PHE A 440 -1.02 13.54 15.65
C PHE A 440 -1.84 12.26 15.68
N VAL A 441 -1.23 11.17 16.16
CA VAL A 441 -1.91 9.88 16.35
C VAL A 441 -2.75 9.96 17.63
N MET A 442 -4.06 10.10 17.47
CA MET A 442 -5.03 10.30 18.56
C MET A 442 -5.37 8.99 19.28
N SER A 443 -5.51 7.90 18.52
CA SER A 443 -5.77 6.57 19.04
C SER A 443 -5.16 5.53 18.13
N GLU A 444 -4.73 4.39 18.69
CA GLU A 444 -4.23 3.22 17.94
C GLU A 444 -5.23 2.05 17.96
N ARG A 445 -6.26 2.07 18.83
CA ARG A 445 -7.26 1.00 18.99
C ARG A 445 -8.66 1.56 19.30
N PRO A 446 -9.75 0.95 18.77
CA PRO A 446 -9.78 -0.17 17.83
C PRO A 446 -9.42 0.23 16.38
N LEU A 447 -9.47 1.52 16.05
CA LEU A 447 -9.04 2.09 14.78
C LEU A 447 -7.93 3.11 15.02
N THR A 448 -6.94 3.16 14.13
CA THR A 448 -5.90 4.18 14.20
C THR A 448 -6.46 5.50 13.68
N LEU A 449 -6.63 6.50 14.53
CA LEU A 449 -7.12 7.83 14.14
C LEU A 449 -5.96 8.81 14.15
N VAL A 450 -5.75 9.51 13.03
CA VAL A 450 -4.67 10.48 12.89
C VAL A 450 -5.24 11.83 12.49
N LEU A 451 -4.87 12.87 13.23
CA LEU A 451 -5.16 14.26 12.88
C LEU A 451 -4.01 14.81 12.03
N HIS A 452 -4.35 15.41 10.90
CA HIS A 452 -3.43 16.04 9.97
C HIS A 452 -3.68 17.55 9.98
N ALA A 453 -2.69 18.33 10.41
CA ALA A 453 -2.66 19.77 10.21
C ALA A 453 -1.60 20.10 9.15
N MET A 454 -1.99 20.83 8.11
CA MET A 454 -1.12 21.06 6.96
C MET A 454 -1.07 22.56 6.63
N ALA A 455 0.14 23.04 6.35
CA ALA A 455 0.37 24.32 5.71
C ALA A 455 1.13 24.08 4.40
N THR A 456 0.65 24.68 3.32
CA THR A 456 1.25 24.59 1.98
C THR A 456 1.52 25.99 1.47
N LEU A 457 2.72 26.21 0.93
CA LEU A 457 3.11 27.40 0.18
C LEU A 457 3.41 26.95 -1.26
N GLN A 458 2.88 27.68 -2.24
CA GLN A 458 2.97 27.26 -3.64
C GLN A 458 3.09 28.45 -4.59
N SER A 459 3.61 28.16 -5.78
CA SER A 459 3.47 28.95 -6.99
C SER A 459 3.18 27.98 -8.11
N TYR A 460 2.18 28.27 -8.94
CA TYR A 460 1.80 27.41 -10.05
C TYR A 460 1.60 28.23 -11.31
N GLY A 461 1.70 27.54 -12.44
CA GLY A 461 1.64 28.11 -13.75
C GLY A 461 0.24 28.43 -14.22
N GLN A 462 0.03 28.32 -15.52
CA GLN A 462 -1.29 28.46 -16.10
C GLN A 462 -2.16 27.25 -15.73
N LEU A 463 -3.42 27.50 -15.37
CA LEU A 463 -4.39 26.44 -15.24
C LEU A 463 -4.79 25.97 -16.64
N ILE A 464 -4.68 24.67 -16.88
CA ILE A 464 -5.07 24.08 -18.15
C ILE A 464 -6.60 23.97 -18.15
N ARG A 465 -7.24 24.95 -18.79
CA ARG A 465 -8.70 25.03 -18.94
C ARG A 465 -9.14 25.23 -20.39
N ASP A 466 -8.34 25.94 -21.18
CA ASP A 466 -8.57 26.19 -22.61
C ASP A 466 -7.21 26.23 -23.33
N GLU A 467 -7.01 25.36 -24.31
CA GLU A 467 -5.81 25.35 -25.16
C GLU A 467 -5.73 26.64 -26.00
N THR A 468 -4.98 27.66 -25.56
CA THR A 468 -4.63 28.78 -26.47
C THR A 468 -3.27 29.43 -26.22
N SER A 469 -2.51 29.06 -25.19
CA SER A 469 -1.17 29.62 -24.98
C SER A 469 -0.10 28.65 -25.46
N SER A 470 0.69 29.04 -26.46
CA SER A 470 1.99 28.42 -26.74
C SER A 470 2.95 28.84 -25.64
N PRO A 471 3.24 28.00 -24.64
CA PRO A 471 4.04 28.43 -23.51
C PRO A 471 5.51 28.52 -23.94
N SER A 472 6.28 29.39 -23.30
CA SER A 472 7.73 29.39 -23.46
C SER A 472 8.31 28.01 -23.10
N MET A 473 9.33 27.57 -23.85
CA MET A 473 10.09 26.34 -23.59
C MET A 473 10.99 26.43 -22.34
N THR A 474 11.06 27.60 -21.72
CA THR A 474 11.83 27.82 -20.49
C THR A 474 11.06 27.23 -19.28
N PRO A 475 11.69 26.35 -18.47
CA PRO A 475 11.07 25.83 -17.26
C PRO A 475 10.65 26.93 -16.30
N PHE A 476 9.51 26.73 -15.63
CA PHE A 476 8.98 27.63 -14.59
C PHE A 476 8.64 29.04 -15.07
N SER A 477 8.46 29.25 -16.38
CA SER A 477 8.18 30.56 -16.96
C SER A 477 6.75 31.03 -16.75
N SER A 478 5.81 30.13 -16.49
CA SER A 478 4.40 30.48 -16.29
C SER A 478 4.04 30.68 -14.82
N LEU A 479 5.01 30.49 -13.90
CA LEU A 479 4.78 30.61 -12.46
C LEU A 479 4.19 31.98 -12.10
N ASN A 480 3.05 31.92 -11.40
CA ASN A 480 2.35 33.10 -10.89
C ASN A 480 2.83 33.46 -9.47
N GLY A 481 2.14 34.42 -8.84
CA GLY A 481 2.39 34.81 -7.45
C GLY A 481 2.28 33.65 -6.45
N LEU A 482 2.80 33.88 -5.24
CA LEU A 482 2.74 32.90 -4.16
C LEU A 482 1.33 32.81 -3.58
N GLU A 483 0.84 31.58 -3.41
CA GLU A 483 -0.39 31.27 -2.72
C GLU A 483 -0.08 30.40 -1.49
N ALA A 484 -0.87 30.54 -0.43
CA ALA A 484 -0.77 29.66 0.74
C ALA A 484 -2.12 29.00 1.02
N SER A 485 -2.07 27.77 1.53
CA SER A 485 -3.24 27.05 1.98
C SER A 485 -3.00 26.38 3.32
N PHE A 486 -4.06 26.25 4.10
CA PHE A 486 -4.10 25.53 5.35
C PHE A 486 -5.17 24.45 5.27
N SER A 487 -4.90 23.26 5.78
CA SER A 487 -5.93 22.22 5.90
C SER A 487 -5.86 21.48 7.23
N LEU A 488 -7.04 21.06 7.70
CA LEU A 488 -7.20 20.17 8.82
C LEU A 488 -7.97 18.93 8.35
N ALA A 489 -7.44 17.74 8.62
CA ALA A 489 -8.07 16.48 8.22
C ALA A 489 -7.92 15.40 9.29
N VAL A 490 -8.81 14.42 9.27
CA VAL A 490 -8.73 13.20 10.07
C VAL A 490 -8.59 12.03 9.12
N GLY A 491 -7.53 11.25 9.31
CA GLY A 491 -7.25 10.04 8.54
C GLY A 491 -7.41 8.78 9.39
N PHE A 492 -7.87 7.69 8.79
CA PHE A 492 -7.94 6.38 9.44
C PHE A 492 -7.85 5.23 8.43
N PRO A 493 -7.06 4.18 8.71
CA PRO A 493 -7.00 2.97 7.90
C PRO A 493 -8.15 2.03 8.26
N VAL A 494 -8.74 1.37 7.25
CA VAL A 494 -9.68 0.25 7.38
C VAL A 494 -9.25 -0.88 6.45
N GLY A 495 -8.62 -1.92 7.01
CA GLY A 495 -8.08 -3.03 6.22
C GLY A 495 -6.93 -2.54 5.32
N SER A 496 -7.13 -2.64 4.00
CA SER A 496 -6.19 -2.15 2.98
C SER A 496 -6.56 -0.77 2.42
N LEU A 497 -7.66 -0.17 2.90
CA LEU A 497 -8.13 1.14 2.45
C LEU A 497 -7.77 2.21 3.46
N ASP A 498 -7.45 3.38 2.93
CA ASP A 498 -6.91 4.47 3.69
C ASP A 498 -7.84 5.68 3.48
N PHE A 499 -8.56 6.12 4.52
CA PHE A 499 -9.54 7.21 4.42
C PHE A 499 -8.97 8.52 4.96
N ILE A 500 -9.19 9.64 4.26
CA ILE A 500 -8.91 11.00 4.74
C ILE A 500 -10.13 11.88 4.54
N PHE A 501 -10.62 12.49 5.61
CA PHE A 501 -11.69 13.50 5.56
C PHE A 501 -11.18 14.83 6.11
N GLY A 502 -11.34 15.93 5.37
CA GLY A 502 -10.79 17.20 5.80
C GLY A 502 -11.43 18.43 5.19
N VAL A 503 -10.98 19.57 5.71
CA VAL A 503 -11.33 20.91 5.22
C VAL A 503 -10.04 21.68 4.93
N ALA A 504 -9.99 22.36 3.80
CA ALA A 504 -8.90 23.24 3.39
C ALA A 504 -9.41 24.66 3.14
N LEU A 505 -8.54 25.65 3.40
CA LEU A 505 -8.76 27.07 3.15
C LEU A 505 -7.49 27.66 2.53
N ASP A 506 -7.63 28.43 1.45
CA ASP A 506 -6.52 29.16 0.85
C ASP A 506 -6.58 30.68 1.08
N THR A 507 -5.52 31.38 0.65
CA THR A 507 -5.41 32.85 0.75
C THR A 507 -6.47 33.60 -0.06
N THR A 508 -7.15 32.94 -0.99
CA THR A 508 -8.29 33.53 -1.72
C THR A 508 -9.63 33.29 -1.03
N LEU A 509 -9.62 32.77 0.21
CA LEU A 509 -10.78 32.38 1.00
C LEU A 509 -11.61 31.26 0.35
N ARG A 510 -11.01 30.49 -0.55
CA ARG A 510 -11.66 29.30 -1.08
C ARG A 510 -11.62 28.20 -0.04
N THR A 511 -12.77 27.62 0.24
CA THR A 511 -12.91 26.55 1.24
C THR A 511 -13.30 25.25 0.55
N THR A 512 -12.61 24.16 0.84
CA THR A 512 -12.91 22.85 0.26
C THR A 512 -13.07 21.81 1.33
N ILE A 513 -14.20 21.11 1.32
CA ILE A 513 -14.43 19.90 2.11
C ILE A 513 -14.12 18.72 1.20
N TYR A 514 -13.27 17.80 1.65
CA TYR A 514 -12.85 16.66 0.84
C TYR A 514 -12.89 15.35 1.61
N LEU A 515 -13.16 14.28 0.88
CA LEU A 515 -13.03 12.90 1.30
C LEU A 515 -12.19 12.16 0.26
N GLU A 516 -11.13 11.50 0.69
CA GLU A 516 -10.27 10.69 -0.16
C GLU A 516 -10.18 9.26 0.38
N VAL A 517 -10.20 8.31 -0.55
CA VAL A 517 -9.92 6.90 -0.34
C VAL A 517 -8.66 6.60 -1.12
N LEU A 518 -7.60 6.19 -0.44
CA LEU A 518 -6.28 5.90 -0.99
C LEU A 518 -6.00 4.40 -1.04
#